data_AF-A0A3L8PML9-F1
#
_entry.id   AF-A0A3L8PML9-F1
#
_cell.length_a   1.000
_cell.length_b   1.000
_cell.length_c   1.000
_cell.angle_alpha   90.00
_cell.angle_beta   90.00
_cell.angle_gamma   90.00
#
_symmetry.space_group_name_H-M   'P 1'
#
loop_
_entity.id
_entity.type
_entity.pdbx_description
1 polymer ?
#
loop_
_entity_poly.entity_id
_entity_poly.type
_entity_poly.pdbx_seq_one_letter_code
_entity_poly.pdbx_strand_id
1 'polypeptide(L)' 'MSGVDSDVPIDPVEAQRLAAAALPADTALQLRVNDGTVYVRLERTYALPITPPGWRDSARIAAESTAQLRVAQGP' A
#
# COMPACT_ATOMS: atom_id res chain seq x y z
N MET A 1 -36.54 -13.22 0.83
CA MET A 1 -35.48 -13.55 -0.14
C MET A 1 -34.17 -13.30 0.55
N SER A 2 -33.46 -14.37 0.90
CA SER A 2 -32.17 -14.30 1.58
C SER A 2 -31.11 -13.80 0.60
N GLY A 3 -30.55 -12.62 0.86
CA GLY A 3 -29.32 -12.19 0.21
C GLY A 3 -28.22 -13.16 0.63
N VAL A 4 -27.57 -13.80 -0.33
CA VAL A 4 -26.36 -14.57 -0.06
C VAL A 4 -25.28 -13.54 0.22
N ASP A 5 -24.99 -13.28 1.49
CA ASP A 5 -23.74 -12.63 1.91
C ASP A 5 -22.61 -13.54 1.43
N SER A 6 -22.19 -13.30 0.20
CA SER A 6 -21.08 -14.00 -0.42
C SER A 6 -19.85 -13.27 0.07
N ASP A 7 -19.35 -13.69 1.22
CA ASP A 7 -18.04 -13.25 1.69
C ASP A 7 -17.05 -13.58 0.56
N VAL A 8 -16.48 -12.55 -0.08
CA VAL A 8 -15.47 -12.73 -1.12
C VAL A 8 -14.13 -12.76 -0.37
N PRO A 9 -13.55 -13.95 -0.10
CA PRO A 9 -12.28 -14.01 0.59
C PRO A 9 -11.21 -13.37 -0.29
N ILE A 10 -10.62 -12.28 0.20
CA ILE A 10 -9.45 -11.67 -0.44
C ILE A 10 -8.23 -12.44 0.06
N ASP A 11 -7.51 -13.10 -0.85
CA ASP A 11 -6.20 -13.67 -0.54
C ASP A 11 -5.21 -12.52 -0.27
N PRO A 12 -4.66 -12.40 0.96
CA PRO A 12 -3.73 -11.33 1.32
C PRO A 12 -2.45 -11.32 0.48
N VAL A 13 -1.99 -12.50 0.02
CA VAL A 13 -0.78 -12.62 -0.80
C VAL A 13 -1.04 -12.06 -2.19
N GLU A 14 -2.17 -12.41 -2.79
CA GLU A 14 -2.56 -11.92 -4.11
C GLU A 14 -2.88 -10.42 -4.08
N ALA A 15 -3.55 -9.94 -3.03
CA ALA A 15 -3.81 -8.51 -2.84
C ALA A 15 -2.51 -7.70 -2.71
N GLN A 16 -1.52 -8.22 -1.98
CA GLN A 16 -0.19 -7.59 -1.89
C GLN A 16 0.53 -7.59 -3.24
N ARG A 17 0.45 -8.69 -4.00
CA ARG A 17 1.04 -8.79 -5.33
C ARG A 17 0.42 -7.78 -6.30
N LEU A 18 -0.91 -7.68 -6.33
CA LEU A 18 -1.64 -6.73 -7.16
C LEU A 18 -1.31 -5.28 -6.78
N ALA A 19 -1.27 -4.97 -5.48
CA ALA A 19 -0.88 -3.65 -4.99
C ALA A 19 0.57 -3.31 -5.39
N ALA A 20 1.50 -4.26 -5.25
CA ALA A 20 2.90 -4.08 -5.63
C ALA A 20 3.07 -3.86 -7.15
N ALA A 21 2.27 -4.53 -7.99
CA ALA A 21 2.31 -4.38 -9.44
C ALA A 21 1.90 -2.98 -9.93
N ALA A 22 1.13 -2.23 -9.12
CA ALA A 22 0.74 -0.85 -9.42
C ALA A 22 1.82 0.19 -9.05
N LEU A 23 2.90 -0.22 -8.37
CA LEU A 23 3.94 0.67 -7.88
C LEU A 23 5.17 0.69 -8.80
N PRO A 24 5.92 1.80 -8.83
CA PRO A 24 7.26 1.82 -9.43
C PRO A 24 8.17 0.77 -8.77
N ALA A 25 9.05 0.15 -9.56
CA ALA A 25 9.92 -0.94 -9.10
C ALA A 25 10.89 -0.57 -7.95
N ASP A 26 11.16 0.73 -7.76
CA ASP A 26 12.01 1.27 -6.71
C ASP A 26 11.24 1.73 -5.46
N THR A 27 9.95 1.38 -5.38
CA THR A 27 9.10 1.68 -4.22
C THR A 27 8.97 0.45 -3.33
N ALA A 28 9.33 0.60 -2.06
CA ALA A 28 9.06 -0.40 -1.05
C ALA A 28 7.62 -0.25 -0.51
N LEU A 29 6.86 -1.35 -0.54
CA LEU A 29 5.50 -1.43 0.00
C LEU A 29 5.51 -2.21 1.31
N GLN A 30 4.92 -1.63 2.34
CA GLN A 30 4.48 -2.35 3.54
C GLN A 30 2.97 -2.25 3.62
N LEU A 31 2.30 -3.41 3.61
CA LEU A 31 0.86 -3.52 3.72
C LEU A 31 0.51 -4.40 4.91
N ARG A 32 -0.42 -3.95 5.75
CA ARG A 32 -0.97 -4.72 6.87
C ARG A 32 -2.48 -4.59 6.88
N VAL A 33 -3.17 -5.69 7.16
CA VAL A 33 -4.62 -5.70 7.33
C VAL A 33 -4.92 -6.20 8.73
N ASN A 34 -5.49 -5.32 9.56
CA ASN A 34 -5.90 -5.65 10.93
C ASN A 34 -7.37 -5.30 11.08
N ASP A 35 -8.20 -6.26 11.48
CA ASP A 35 -9.63 -6.05 11.77
C ASP A 35 -10.39 -5.29 10.66
N GLY A 36 -10.13 -5.67 9.40
CA GLY A 36 -10.74 -5.02 8.24
C GLY A 36 -10.21 -3.62 7.91
N THR A 37 -9.19 -3.13 8.63
CA THR A 37 -8.49 -1.88 8.34
C THR A 37 -7.18 -2.18 7.61
N VAL A 38 -6.98 -1.55 6.46
CA VAL A 38 -5.78 -1.64 5.65
C VAL A 38 -4.85 -0.47 5.98
N TYR A 39 -3.62 -0.79 6.35
CA TYR A 39 -2.54 0.15 6.56
C TYR A 39 -1.53 -0.02 5.44
N VAL A 40 -1.18 1.08 4.77
CA VAL A 40 -0.21 1.11 3.69
C VAL A 40 0.87 2.11 4.05
N ARG A 41 2.12 1.66 3.98
CA ARG A 41 3.31 2.52 4.02
C ARG A 41 4.11 2.30 2.75
N LEU A 42 4.33 3.37 2.00
CA LEU A 42 5.18 3.41 0.83
C LEU A 42 6.47 4.13 1.19
N GLU A 43 7.59 3.60 0.74
CA GLU A 43 8.89 4.21 0.94
C GLU A 43 9.67 4.20 -0.38
N ARG A 44 10.23 5.35 -0.75
CA ARG A 44 11.07 5.48 -1.93
C ARG A 44 12.28 6.33 -1.63
N THR A 45 13.43 5.90 -2.14
CA THR A 45 14.67 6.65 -2.02
C THR A 45 14.94 7.38 -3.33
N TYR A 46 15.18 8.68 -3.25
CA TYR A 46 15.48 9.53 -4.39
C TYR A 46 16.93 10.02 -4.30
N ALA A 47 17.63 10.00 -5.43
CA ALA A 47 18.87 10.74 -5.57
C ALA A 47 18.56 12.25 -5.56
N LEU A 48 19.32 13.01 -4.79
CA LEU A 48 19.16 14.46 -4.73
C LEU A 48 19.85 15.10 -5.93
N PRO A 49 19.19 16.03 -6.64
CA PRO A 49 19.78 16.71 -7.78
C PRO A 49 20.91 17.68 -7.37
N ILE A 50 20.96 18.09 -6.10
CA ILE A 50 21.98 18.96 -5.53
C ILE A 50 22.36 18.41 -4.15
N THR A 51 23.66 18.18 -3.94
CA THR A 51 24.19 17.61 -2.69
C THR A 51 25.28 18.53 -2.13
N PRO A 52 24.96 19.41 -1.16
CA PRO A 52 25.97 20.25 -0.51
C PRO A 52 27.05 19.41 0.21
N PRO A 53 28.25 19.98 0.44
CA PRO A 53 29.30 19.29 1.19
C PRO A 53 28.80 18.84 2.57
N GLY A 54 29.04 17.57 2.91
CA GLY A 54 28.64 16.96 4.18
C GLY A 54 27.21 16.40 4.22
N TRP A 55 26.44 16.52 3.13
CA TRP A 55 25.09 15.95 3.03
C TRP A 55 25.11 14.57 2.39
N ARG A 56 24.07 13.78 2.65
CA ARG A 56 23.81 12.55 1.90
C ARG A 56 23.30 12.93 0.51
N ASP A 57 23.68 12.15 -0.48
CA ASP A 57 23.27 12.28 -1.89
C ASP A 57 21.86 11.75 -2.18
N SER A 58 21.15 11.31 -1.14
CA SER A 58 19.85 10.67 -1.26
C SER A 58 18.92 11.06 -0.12
N ALA A 59 17.63 11.12 -0.45
CA ALA A 59 16.56 11.36 0.50
C ALA A 59 15.55 10.22 0.44
N ARG A 60 15.07 9.80 1.62
CA ARG A 60 14.03 8.80 1.75
C ARG A 60 12.71 9.50 2.01
N ILE A 61 11.74 9.25 1.13
CA ILE A 61 10.38 9.78 1.26
C ILE A 61 9.48 8.61 1.66
N ALA A 62 8.72 8.80 2.74
CA ALA A 62 7.72 7.86 3.19
C ALA A 62 6.32 8.49 3.14
N ALA A 63 5.34 7.72 2.71
CA ALA A 63 3.92 8.09 2.73
C ALA A 63 3.12 6.99 3.40
N GLU A 64 2.17 7.38 4.24
CA GLU A 64 1.32 6.46 4.99
C GLU A 64 -0.14 6.75 4.69
N SER A 65 -0.93 5.70 4.50
CA SER A 65 -2.36 5.77 4.28
C SER A 65 -3.07 4.64 5.01
N THR A 66 -4.28 4.93 5.49
CA THR A 66 -5.13 3.95 6.16
C THR A 66 -6.52 3.99 5.55
N ALA A 67 -7.11 2.82 5.31
CA ALA A 67 -8.45 2.70 4.75
C ALA A 67 -9.22 1.55 5.41
N GLN A 68 -10.53 1.69 5.51
CA GLN A 68 -11.41 0.62 6.02
C GLN A 68 -11.99 -0.17 4.84
N LEU A 69 -11.87 -1.50 4.89
CA LEU A 69 -12.54 -2.37 3.93
C LEU A 69 -14.05 -2.26 4.15
N ARG A 70 -14.75 -1.82 3.11
CA ARG A 70 -16.21 -1.86 3.05
C ARG A 70 -16.60 -2.90 2.03
N VAL A 71 -17.45 -3.84 2.44
CA VAL A 71 -18.05 -4.77 1.49
C VAL A 71 -18.92 -3.96 0.54
N ALA A 72 -18.76 -4.15 -0.76
CA ALA A 72 -19.62 -3.50 -1.74
C ALA A 72 -21.05 -4.02 -1.50
N GLN A 73 -21.95 -3.16 -1.05
CA GLN A 73 -23.37 -3.46 -1.02
C GLN A 73 -23.82 -3.49 -2.49
N GLY A 74 -24.07 -4.69 -3.01
CA GLY A 74 -24.62 -4.85 -4.37
C GLY A 74 -26.01 -4.19 -4.48
N PRO A 75 -26.41 -3.79 -5.71
CA PRO A 75 -27.73 -3.19 -5.97
C PRO A 75 -28.90 -4.16 -5.72
#